data_AF-A0A2T6AG17-F1
#
_entry.id   AF-A0A2T6AG17-F1
#
_cell.length_a   1.000
_cell.length_b   1.000
_cell.length_c   1.000
_cell.angle_alpha   90.00
_cell.angle_beta   90.00
_cell.angle_gamma   90.00
#
_symmetry.space_group_name_H-M   'P 1'
#
loop_
_entity.id
_entity.type
_entity.pdbx_description
1 polymer ?
#
loop_
_entity_poly.entity_id
_entity_poly.type
_entity_poly.pdbx_seq_one_letter_code
_entity_poly.pdbx_strand_id
1 'polypeptide(L)'
;FRRRDYEGCAFVNILLESEVNSPVHRAAARHLLNIRNFVRGLAQDAGLADPQAFAETWHFLMKGAIVSAYEGDRNAACRARTAGEALLRSWDRAIEEMPS
;
A
#
# COMPACT_ATOMS: atom_id res chain seq x y z
N PHE A 1 -5.89 10.19 11.10
CA PHE A 1 -7.32 10.09 10.77
C PHE A 1 -8.04 11.43 10.54
N ARG A 2 -7.63 12.56 11.13
CA ARG A 2 -8.23 13.88 10.83
C ARG A 2 -7.41 14.71 9.83
N ARG A 3 -7.30 14.27 8.58
CA ARG A 3 -7.07 15.17 7.45
C ARG A 3 -8.03 14.75 6.34
N ARG A 4 -8.76 15.73 5.81
CA ARG A 4 -9.75 15.57 4.72
C ARG A 4 -9.09 15.37 3.35
N ASP A 5 -7.76 15.25 3.33
CA ASP A 5 -6.94 15.40 2.13
C ASP A 5 -6.08 14.15 1.88
N TYR A 6 -6.46 12.99 2.47
CA TYR A 6 -5.82 11.73 2.09
C TYR A 6 -6.36 11.31 0.71
N GLU A 7 -5.77 11.86 -0.35
CA GLU A 7 -6.11 11.58 -1.74
C GLU A 7 -6.10 10.07 -2.05
N GLY A 8 -5.38 9.27 -1.26
CA GLY A 8 -5.36 7.80 -1.37
C GLY A 8 -6.72 7.11 -1.20
N CYS A 9 -7.67 7.66 -0.42
CA CYS A 9 -9.02 7.09 -0.31
C CYS A 9 -9.84 7.30 -1.59
N ALA A 10 -9.66 8.46 -2.25
CA ALA A 10 -10.43 8.80 -3.45
C ALA A 10 -10.10 7.86 -4.62
N PHE A 11 -8.83 7.50 -4.82
CA PHE A 11 -8.44 6.64 -5.94
C PHE A 11 -8.90 5.18 -5.79
N VAL A 12 -8.99 4.65 -4.58
CA VAL A 12 -9.56 3.31 -4.36
C VAL A 12 -11.06 3.31 -4.67
N ASN A 13 -11.79 4.33 -4.24
CA ASN A 13 -13.21 4.46 -4.56
C ASN A 13 -13.43 4.62 -6.07
N ILE A 14 -12.66 5.50 -6.71
CA ILE A 14 -12.69 5.69 -8.16
C ILE A 14 -12.42 4.37 -8.90
N LEU A 15 -11.46 3.56 -8.44
CA LEU A 15 -11.18 2.25 -9.04
C LEU A 15 -12.40 1.31 -8.97
N LEU A 16 -13.14 1.34 -7.87
CA LEU A 16 -14.31 0.48 -7.62
C LEU A 16 -15.58 0.95 -8.33
N GLU A 17 -15.77 2.27 -8.45
CA GLU A 17 -16.98 2.89 -9.00
C GLU A 17 -16.91 3.12 -10.52
N SER A 18 -15.71 3.16 -11.09
CA SER A 18 -15.51 3.38 -12.52
C SER A 18 -15.72 2.11 -13.33
N GLU A 19 -16.22 2.25 -14.56
CA GLU A 19 -16.21 1.16 -15.54
C GLU A 19 -14.76 0.67 -15.74
N VAL A 20 -14.58 -0.65 -15.70
CA VAL A 20 -13.29 -1.30 -15.90
C VAL A 20 -12.72 -0.86 -17.26
N ASN A 21 -11.45 -0.46 -17.27
CA ASN A 21 -10.76 0.09 -18.44
C ASN A 21 -11.27 1.44 -18.97
N SER A 22 -12.16 2.14 -18.27
CA SER A 22 -12.41 3.56 -18.57
C SER A 22 -11.14 4.40 -18.36
N PRO A 23 -11.01 5.59 -18.98
CA PRO A 23 -9.89 6.50 -18.75
C PRO A 23 -9.66 6.82 -17.26
N VAL A 24 -10.75 6.97 -16.50
CA VAL A 24 -10.73 7.28 -15.07
C VAL A 24 -10.25 6.07 -14.25
N HIS A 25 -10.76 4.86 -14.55
CA HIS A 25 -10.26 3.62 -13.94
C HIS A 25 -8.74 3.46 -14.16
N ARG A 26 -8.25 3.68 -15.39
CA ARG A 26 -6.81 3.59 -15.70
C ARG A 26 -5.99 4.64 -14.96
N ALA A 27 -6.49 5.87 -14.82
CA ALA A 27 -5.82 6.91 -14.07
C ALA A 27 -5.70 6.54 -12.58
N ALA A 28 -6.78 6.04 -11.96
CA ALA A 28 -6.76 5.55 -10.59
C ALA A 28 -5.80 4.36 -10.41
N ALA A 29 -5.84 3.38 -11.32
CA ALA A 29 -4.92 2.24 -11.30
C ALA A 29 -3.45 2.68 -11.43
N ARG A 30 -3.15 3.67 -12.28
CA ARG A 30 -1.81 4.24 -12.42
C ARG A 30 -1.35 4.95 -11.15
N HIS A 31 -2.22 5.71 -10.50
CA HIS A 31 -1.90 6.37 -9.25
C HIS A 31 -1.57 5.36 -8.14
N LEU A 32 -2.39 4.31 -8.00
CA LEU A 32 -2.14 3.23 -7.04
C LEU A 32 -0.83 2.48 -7.36
N LEU A 33 -0.51 2.28 -8.65
CA LEU A 33 0.78 1.73 -9.06
C LEU A 33 1.96 2.60 -8.60
N ASN A 34 1.83 3.92 -8.69
CA ASN A 34 2.89 4.84 -8.24
C ASN A 34 3.11 4.75 -6.73
N ILE A 35 2.04 4.64 -5.93
CA ILE A 35 2.14 4.40 -4.48
C ILE A 35 2.88 3.08 -4.21
N ARG A 36 2.55 2.00 -4.92
CA ARG A 36 3.26 0.72 -4.77
C ARG A 36 4.75 0.85 -5.11
N ASN A 37 5.09 1.53 -6.20
CA ASN A 37 6.48 1.73 -6.60
C ASN A 37 7.25 2.57 -5.58
N PHE A 38 6.60 3.56 -4.96
CA PHE A 38 7.18 4.34 -3.87
C PHE A 38 7.49 3.46 -2.65
N VAL A 39 6.53 2.64 -2.21
CA VAL A 39 6.74 1.70 -1.09
C VAL A 39 7.85 0.70 -1.41
N ARG A 40 7.93 0.22 -2.64
CA ARG A 40 9.03 -0.66 -3.09
C ARG A 40 10.39 0.03 -2.97
N GLY A 41 10.49 1.30 -3.36
CA GLY A 41 11.73 2.09 -3.18
C GLY A 41 12.13 2.16 -1.71
N LEU A 42 11.19 2.47 -0.82
CA LEU A 42 11.45 2.47 0.63
C LEU A 42 11.88 1.10 1.16
N ALA A 43 11.27 0.01 0.67
CA ALA A 43 11.62 -1.35 1.06
C ALA A 43 13.05 -1.72 0.61
N GLN A 44 13.44 -1.28 -0.59
CA GLN A 44 14.78 -1.43 -1.11
C GLN A 44 15.79 -0.62 -0.29
N ASP A 45 15.51 0.64 -0.01
CA ASP A 45 16.36 1.52 0.80
C ASP A 45 16.51 1.00 2.24
N ALA A 46 15.48 0.31 2.76
CA ALA A 46 15.51 -0.35 4.06
C ALA A 46 16.21 -1.73 4.04
N GLY A 47 16.71 -2.20 2.90
CA GLY A 47 17.39 -3.50 2.79
C GLY A 47 16.48 -4.69 3.08
N LEU A 48 15.19 -4.60 2.72
CA LEU A 48 14.29 -5.74 2.82
C LEU A 48 14.56 -6.74 1.68
N ALA A 49 14.47 -8.04 1.98
CA ALA A 49 14.45 -9.08 0.97
C ALA A 49 13.18 -8.98 0.14
N ASP A 50 13.28 -9.21 -1.17
CA ASP A 50 12.16 -9.07 -2.13
C ASP A 50 11.29 -7.79 -1.90
N PRO A 51 11.85 -6.59 -2.18
CA PRO A 51 11.10 -5.34 -2.05
C PRO A 51 9.80 -5.28 -2.85
N GLN A 52 9.72 -6.03 -3.96
CA GLN A 52 8.53 -6.11 -4.80
C GLN A 52 7.40 -6.83 -4.07
N ALA A 53 7.66 -8.03 -3.54
CA ALA A 53 6.66 -8.77 -2.77
C ALA A 53 6.24 -8.04 -1.49
N PHE A 54 7.16 -7.35 -0.83
CA PHE A 54 6.83 -6.51 0.33
C PHE A 54 5.85 -5.40 -0.07
N ALA A 55 6.15 -4.66 -1.14
CA ALA A 55 5.32 -3.55 -1.59
C ALA A 55 3.93 -4.00 -2.03
N GLU A 56 3.81 -5.19 -2.65
CA GLU A 56 2.51 -5.79 -3.00
C GLU A 56 1.69 -6.14 -1.76
N THR A 57 2.31 -6.79 -0.77
CA THR A 57 1.66 -7.17 0.49
C THR A 57 1.22 -5.94 1.29
N TRP A 58 2.10 -4.94 1.40
CA TRP A 58 1.78 -3.66 2.01
C TRP A 58 0.59 -2.96 1.33
N HIS A 59 0.55 -3.01 0.00
CA HIS A 59 -0.51 -2.38 -0.77
C HIS A 59 -1.87 -3.06 -0.58
N PHE A 60 -1.90 -4.39 -0.37
CA PHE A 60 -3.13 -5.07 0.04
C PHE A 60 -3.63 -4.56 1.39
N LEU A 61 -2.75 -4.44 2.38
CA LEU A 61 -3.10 -3.94 3.71
C LEU A 61 -3.66 -2.51 3.64
N MET A 62 -3.02 -1.64 2.86
CA MET A 62 -3.48 -0.27 2.64
C MET A 62 -4.89 -0.23 2.04
N LYS A 63 -5.14 -1.01 0.98
CA LYS A 63 -6.47 -1.08 0.33
C LYS A 63 -7.52 -1.66 1.27
N GLY A 64 -7.21 -2.72 1.99
CA GLY A 64 -8.10 -3.33 2.98
C GLY A 64 -8.50 -2.33 4.07
N ALA A 65 -7.56 -1.52 4.55
CA ALA A 65 -7.85 -0.47 5.52
C ALA A 65 -8.82 0.60 4.98
N ILE A 66 -8.70 0.96 3.71
CA ILE A 66 -9.59 1.93 3.06
C ILE A 66 -11.01 1.35 2.94
N VAL A 67 -11.12 0.10 2.46
CA VAL A 67 -12.42 -0.59 2.34
C VAL A 67 -13.08 -0.76 3.71
N SER A 68 -12.36 -1.23 4.74
CA SER A 68 -12.92 -1.34 6.09
C SER A 68 -13.37 -0.01 6.66
N ALA A 69 -12.62 1.08 6.41
CA ALA A 69 -13.06 2.41 6.82
C ALA A 69 -14.38 2.81 6.12
N TYR A 70 -14.56 2.42 4.86
CA TYR A 70 -15.78 2.65 4.09
C TYR A 70 -16.97 1.83 4.61
N GLU A 71 -16.73 0.64 5.15
CA GLU A 71 -17.71 -0.18 5.89
C GLU A 71 -18.11 0.44 7.25
N GLY A 72 -17.48 1.54 7.67
CA GLY A 72 -17.76 2.25 8.92
C GLY A 72 -16.80 1.93 10.07
N ASP A 73 -15.74 1.15 9.82
CA ASP A 73 -14.74 0.85 10.83
C ASP A 73 -13.82 2.05 11.10
N ARG A 74 -14.11 2.74 12.20
CA ARG A 74 -13.34 3.90 12.66
C ARG A 74 -11.91 3.57 13.09
N ASN A 75 -11.60 2.30 13.30
CA ASN A 75 -10.29 1.83 13.75
C ASN A 75 -9.46 1.19 12.62
N ALA A 76 -9.92 1.23 11.37
CA ALA A 76 -9.32 0.51 10.25
C ALA A 76 -7.82 0.82 10.08
N ALA A 77 -7.43 2.10 10.02
CA ALA A 77 -6.01 2.43 9.86
C ALA A 77 -5.17 2.19 11.14
N CYS A 78 -5.80 2.05 12.32
CA CYS A 78 -5.08 1.65 13.53
C CYS A 78 -4.70 0.18 13.43
N ARG A 79 -5.64 -0.67 13.01
CA ARG A 79 -5.38 -2.09 12.74
C ARG A 79 -4.40 -2.28 11.59
N ALA A 80 -4.53 -1.50 10.52
CA ALA A 80 -3.60 -1.52 9.40
C ALA A 80 -2.20 -1.10 9.83
N ARG A 81 -2.06 -0.10 10.70
CA ARG A 81 -0.75 0.26 11.27
C ARG A 81 -0.16 -0.90 12.06
N THR A 82 -0.91 -1.48 12.98
CA THR A 82 -0.44 -2.62 13.79
C THR A 82 0.00 -3.79 12.92
N ALA A 83 -0.80 -4.14 11.90
CA ALA A 83 -0.47 -5.20 10.96
C ALA A 83 0.75 -4.85 10.10
N GLY A 84 0.88 -3.60 9.65
CA GLY A 84 2.01 -3.13 8.85
C GLY A 84 3.31 -3.13 9.64
N GLU A 85 3.26 -2.77 10.92
CA GLU A 85 4.40 -2.87 11.83
C GLU A 85 4.82 -4.32 12.07
N ALA A 86 3.85 -5.24 12.20
CA ALA A 86 4.13 -6.67 12.33
C ALA A 86 4.75 -7.24 11.05
N LEU A 87 4.17 -6.89 9.89
CA LEU A 87 4.67 -7.26 8.56
C LEU A 87 6.12 -6.81 8.35
N LEU A 88 6.42 -5.54 8.68
CA LEU A 88 7.76 -4.98 8.55
C LEU A 88 8.77 -5.70 9.46
N ARG A 89 8.38 -6.08 10.68
CA ARG A 89 9.25 -6.82 11.60
C ARG A 89 9.49 -8.26 11.16
N SER A 90 8.51 -8.90 10.52
CA SER A 90 8.61 -10.29 10.09
C SER A 90 9.28 -10.46 8.73
N TRP A 91 9.48 -9.37 7.97
CA TRP A 91 10.06 -9.46 6.64
C TRP A 91 11.57 -9.62 6.71
N ASP A 92 12.10 -10.56 5.94
CA ASP A 92 13.53 -10.85 5.92
C ASP A 92 14.34 -9.66 5.39
N ARG A 93 15.61 -9.59 5.80
CA ARG A 93 16.58 -8.62 5.27
C ARG A 93 17.29 -9.21 4.06
N ALA A 94 17.66 -8.36 3.11
CA ALA A 94 18.52 -8.75 2.02
C ALA A 94 19.84 -9.29 2.59
N ILE A 95 20.30 -10.42 2.07
CA ILE A 95 21.63 -10.94 2.40
C ILE A 95 22.63 -9.99 1.74
N GLU A 96 23.43 -9.27 2.52
CA GLU A 96 24.58 -8.54 1.99
C GLU A 96 25.59 -9.56 1.46
N GLU A 97 25.68 -9.72 0.14
CA GLU A 97 26.85 -10.34 -0.46
C GLU A 97 28.05 -9.42 -0.22
N MET A 98 28.90 -9.77 0.75
CA MET A 98 30.19 -9.13 0.95
C MET A 98 30.99 -9.23 -0.36
N PRO A 99 31.40 -8.10 -0.97
CA PRO A 99 32.25 -8.16 -2.16
C PRO A 99 33.59 -8.80 -1.80
N SER A 100 34.00 -9.79 -2.60
CA SER A 100 35.30 -10.47 -2.53
C SER A 100 36.47 -9.56 -2.90
#